data_AF-A0A9J7ABR4-F1
#
_entry.id   AF-A0A9J7ABR4-F1
#
_cell.length_a   1.000
_cell.length_b   1.000
_cell.length_c   1.000
_cell.angle_alpha   90.00
_cell.angle_beta   90.00
_cell.angle_gamma   90.00
#
_symmetry.space_group_name_H-M   'P 1'
#
loop_
_entity.id
_entity.type
_entity.pdbx_description
1 polymer ?
#
loop_
_entity_poly.entity_id
_entity_poly.type
_entity_poly.pdbx_seq_one_letter_code
_entity_poly.pdbx_strand_id
1 'polypeptide(L)'
;MYRILTRYIPKEQWRQINLNLVIFRNQAAFEGYKQQQQANAGWVAYYHGRRNQAFMAMQPNHQSTLRIARHEMTHAMMLGMLGSTPIWISEGLAQYIERLRWQLSSAQIEVDQAAFEQLPEHSAAYQFSAMAAMSHQQFNGENQQQHYAQSAAMMHFLLGHKAGQQWLRKTLGYFAQNPCGAYDAPRFFAQAYPGGLVAAAQRYQKWLSGAEFRTHYY
;
A
#
# COMPACT_ATOMS: atom_id res chain seq x y z
N MET A 1 -0.07 10.39 9.07
CA MET A 1 -0.41 9.73 7.80
C MET A 1 -0.30 10.66 6.59
N TYR A 2 -1.14 11.68 6.42
CA TYR A 2 -1.08 12.59 5.26
C TYR A 2 0.34 13.12 4.98
N ARG A 3 1.02 13.66 6.01
CA ARG A 3 2.42 14.13 5.91
C ARG A 3 3.44 13.06 5.47
N ILE A 4 3.19 11.79 5.78
CA ILE A 4 4.07 10.68 5.37
C ILE A 4 3.91 10.44 3.87
N LEU A 5 2.67 10.32 3.39
CA LEU A 5 2.38 10.09 1.98
C LEU A 5 2.82 11.29 1.12
N THR A 6 2.49 12.51 1.54
CA THR A 6 2.79 13.73 0.78
C THR A 6 4.28 14.08 0.73
N ARG A 7 5.15 13.45 1.54
CA ARG A 7 6.61 13.60 1.44
C ARG A 7 7.15 13.16 0.07
N TYR A 8 6.42 12.28 -0.60
CA TYR A 8 6.78 11.71 -1.90
C TYR A 8 5.97 12.31 -3.06
N ILE A 9 5.09 13.28 -2.79
CA ILE A 9 4.26 13.95 -3.80
C ILE A 9 4.70 15.42 -3.89
N PRO A 10 4.94 15.98 -5.10
CA PRO A 10 5.24 17.40 -5.28
C PRO A 10 4.19 18.29 -4.60
N LYS A 11 4.64 19.36 -3.92
CA LYS A 11 3.77 20.21 -3.09
C LYS A 11 2.65 20.86 -3.89
N GLU A 12 2.94 21.20 -5.13
CA GLU A 12 2.03 21.84 -6.09
C GLU A 12 0.86 20.91 -6.45
N GLN A 13 1.01 19.61 -6.21
CA GLN A 13 -0.01 18.59 -6.49
C GLN A 13 -0.75 18.14 -5.23
N TRP A 14 -0.50 18.75 -4.07
CA TRP A 14 -1.23 18.43 -2.86
C TRP A 14 -2.69 18.84 -3.00
N ARG A 15 -3.59 17.91 -2.71
CA ARG A 15 -5.03 18.15 -2.73
C ARG A 15 -5.61 17.92 -1.34
N GLN A 16 -6.64 18.70 -1.00
CA GLN A 16 -7.49 18.38 0.14
C GLN A 16 -8.29 17.13 -0.19
N ILE A 17 -8.20 16.13 0.69
CA ILE A 17 -8.96 14.89 0.57
C ILE A 17 -10.00 14.88 1.69
N ASN A 18 -11.26 15.08 1.32
CA ASN A 18 -12.38 14.87 2.22
C ASN A 18 -12.74 13.39 2.14
N LEU A 19 -12.78 12.67 3.26
CA LEU A 19 -13.16 11.26 3.29
C LEU A 19 -14.32 11.06 4.26
N ASN A 20 -15.31 10.30 3.83
CA ASN A 20 -16.39 9.84 4.69
C ASN A 20 -16.09 8.42 5.17
N LEU A 21 -15.98 8.23 6.49
CA LEU A 21 -15.83 6.91 7.09
C LEU A 21 -17.17 6.46 7.65
N VAL A 22 -17.67 5.32 7.16
CA VAL A 22 -18.86 4.66 7.69
C VAL A 22 -18.40 3.46 8.51
N ILE A 23 -18.51 3.59 9.83
CA ILE A 23 -18.08 2.57 10.78
C ILE A 23 -19.32 1.88 11.36
N PHE A 24 -19.50 0.61 11.02
CA PHE A 24 -20.58 -0.21 11.56
C PHE A 24 -20.24 -0.69 12.97
N ARG A 25 -21.26 -0.86 13.81
CA ARG A 25 -21.10 -1.27 15.23
C ARG A 25 -20.29 -2.56 15.40
N ASN A 26 -20.42 -3.51 14.48
CA ASN A 26 -19.73 -4.81 14.52
C ASN A 26 -19.70 -5.45 13.12
N GLN A 27 -19.02 -6.60 13.03
CA GLN A 27 -18.88 -7.35 11.78
C GLN A 27 -20.24 -7.76 11.20
N ALA A 28 -21.18 -8.24 12.02
CA ALA A 28 -22.49 -8.68 11.54
C ALA A 28 -23.29 -7.57 10.84
N ALA A 29 -23.29 -6.35 11.41
CA ALA A 29 -23.92 -5.18 10.79
C ALA A 29 -23.26 -4.81 9.45
N PHE A 30 -21.94 -4.90 9.37
CA PHE A 30 -21.22 -4.65 8.13
C PHE A 30 -21.49 -5.71 7.06
N GLU A 31 -21.51 -7.00 7.42
CA GLU A 31 -21.88 -8.09 6.51
C GLU A 31 -23.30 -7.90 5.95
N GLY A 32 -24.26 -7.55 6.82
CA GLY A 32 -25.63 -7.25 6.38
C GLY A 32 -25.68 -6.10 5.36
N TYR A 33 -24.91 -5.03 5.59
CA TYR A 33 -24.78 -3.94 4.63
C TYR A 33 -24.11 -4.39 3.31
N LYS A 34 -23.01 -5.15 3.37
CA LYS A 34 -22.33 -5.67 2.17
C LYS A 34 -23.27 -6.51 1.32
N GLN A 35 -24.06 -7.40 1.93
CA GLN A 35 -25.04 -8.23 1.24
C GLN A 35 -26.10 -7.38 0.53
N GLN A 36 -26.64 -6.37 1.20
CA GLN A 36 -27.62 -5.44 0.61
C GLN A 36 -27.04 -4.66 -0.57
N GLN A 37 -25.76 -4.29 -0.51
CA GLN A 37 -25.07 -3.59 -1.60
C GLN A 37 -24.50 -4.51 -2.68
N GLN A 38 -24.67 -5.83 -2.55
CA GLN A 38 -24.03 -6.84 -3.42
C GLN A 38 -22.51 -6.65 -3.53
N ALA A 39 -21.88 -6.20 -2.43
CA ALA A 39 -20.43 -6.04 -2.36
C ALA A 39 -19.74 -7.40 -2.18
N ASN A 40 -18.42 -7.45 -2.43
CA ASN A 40 -17.64 -8.68 -2.27
C ASN A 40 -17.68 -9.16 -0.80
N ALA A 41 -18.12 -10.40 -0.60
CA ALA A 41 -18.29 -10.99 0.72
C ALA A 41 -16.97 -11.13 1.50
N GLY A 42 -15.83 -11.31 0.83
CA GLY A 42 -14.52 -11.49 1.46
C GLY A 42 -13.89 -10.19 2.00
N TRP A 43 -14.43 -9.02 1.67
CA TRP A 43 -13.86 -7.74 2.11
C TRP A 43 -14.14 -7.46 3.59
N VAL A 44 -13.09 -7.27 4.37
CA VAL A 44 -13.16 -6.88 5.79
C VAL A 44 -13.38 -5.37 5.98
N ALA A 45 -13.01 -4.60 4.96
CA ALA A 45 -13.31 -3.19 4.75
C ALA A 45 -13.11 -2.89 3.26
N TYR A 46 -13.63 -1.77 2.77
CA TYR A 46 -13.28 -1.27 1.44
C TYR A 46 -13.58 0.21 1.28
N TYR A 47 -12.78 0.86 0.44
CA TYR A 47 -13.01 2.21 -0.05
C TYR A 47 -13.73 2.19 -1.41
N HIS A 48 -14.85 2.89 -1.49
CA HIS A 48 -15.64 3.04 -2.71
C HIS A 48 -15.35 4.38 -3.40
N GLY A 49 -14.43 4.37 -4.38
CA GLY A 49 -13.95 5.57 -5.06
C GLY A 49 -15.02 6.53 -5.58
N ARG A 50 -16.10 6.04 -6.21
CA ARG A 50 -17.18 6.91 -6.73
C ARG A 50 -18.03 7.60 -5.65
N ARG A 51 -18.16 6.98 -4.47
CA ARG A 51 -18.94 7.52 -3.34
C ARG A 51 -18.04 8.30 -2.38
N ASN A 52 -16.72 8.19 -2.54
CA ASN A 52 -15.72 8.76 -1.64
C ASN A 52 -16.01 8.39 -0.17
N GLN A 53 -16.31 7.10 0.03
CA GLN A 53 -16.71 6.52 1.30
C GLN A 53 -15.92 5.25 1.54
N ALA A 54 -15.35 5.10 2.73
CA ALA A 54 -14.84 3.82 3.21
C ALA A 54 -15.83 3.20 4.19
N PHE A 55 -16.04 1.90 4.05
CA PHE A 55 -16.96 1.12 4.86
C PHE A 55 -16.17 0.07 5.64
N MET A 56 -16.41 -0.01 6.94
CA MET A 56 -15.71 -0.97 7.80
C MET A 56 -16.50 -1.30 9.06
N ALA A 57 -16.27 -2.48 9.62
CA ALA A 57 -16.75 -2.83 10.95
C ALA A 57 -15.81 -2.33 12.06
N MET A 58 -16.38 -1.87 13.17
CA MET A 58 -15.65 -1.74 14.41
C MET A 58 -15.15 -3.13 14.86
N GLN A 59 -13.86 -3.22 15.11
CA GLN A 59 -13.18 -4.43 15.57
C GLN A 59 -13.19 -4.49 17.11
N PRO A 60 -13.18 -5.69 17.71
CA PRO A 60 -13.12 -5.84 19.17
C PRO A 60 -11.94 -5.08 19.80
N ASN A 61 -10.81 -5.03 19.10
CA ASN A 61 -9.67 -4.21 19.46
C ASN A 61 -9.72 -2.86 18.73
N HIS A 62 -9.73 -1.76 19.47
CA HIS A 62 -9.71 -0.40 18.91
C HIS A 62 -8.50 -0.15 18.01
N GLN A 63 -7.33 -0.71 18.33
CA GLN A 63 -6.14 -0.56 17.49
C GLN A 63 -6.31 -1.24 16.13
N SER A 64 -7.00 -2.38 16.07
CA SER A 64 -7.33 -3.04 14.80
C SER A 64 -8.28 -2.19 13.96
N THR A 65 -9.28 -1.55 14.58
CA THR A 65 -10.15 -0.59 13.90
C THR A 65 -9.33 0.56 13.31
N LEU A 66 -8.44 1.17 14.10
CA LEU A 66 -7.62 2.28 13.63
C LEU A 66 -6.64 1.87 12.51
N ARG A 67 -6.10 0.65 12.54
CA ARG A 67 -5.27 0.10 11.46
C ARG A 67 -6.04 0.02 10.15
N ILE A 68 -7.20 -0.63 10.16
CA ILE A 68 -8.05 -0.76 8.97
C ILE A 68 -8.49 0.63 8.47
N ALA A 69 -8.85 1.55 9.37
CA ALA A 69 -9.21 2.90 8.99
C ALA A 69 -8.05 3.64 8.28
N ARG A 70 -6.80 3.48 8.74
CA ARG A 70 -5.61 4.04 8.06
C ARG A 70 -5.39 3.41 6.68
N HIS A 71 -5.61 2.11 6.54
CA HIS A 71 -5.54 1.40 5.27
C HIS A 71 -6.49 2.04 4.25
N GLU A 72 -7.78 2.13 4.58
CA GLU A 72 -8.79 2.67 3.66
C GLU A 72 -8.63 4.17 3.40
N MET A 73 -8.19 4.94 4.41
CA MET A 73 -7.85 6.34 4.22
C MET A 73 -6.68 6.51 3.24
N THR A 74 -5.72 5.59 3.22
CA THR A 74 -4.60 5.63 2.28
C THR A 74 -5.09 5.45 0.85
N HIS A 75 -6.00 4.50 0.60
CA HIS A 75 -6.65 4.33 -0.70
C HIS A 75 -7.38 5.59 -1.16
N ALA A 76 -8.14 6.22 -0.26
CA ALA A 76 -8.83 7.48 -0.56
C ALA A 76 -7.86 8.62 -0.92
N MET A 77 -6.79 8.77 -0.13
CA MET A 77 -5.75 9.77 -0.38
C MET A 77 -5.03 9.54 -1.70
N MET A 78 -4.67 8.30 -2.00
CA MET A 78 -4.01 7.94 -3.24
C MET A 78 -4.92 8.19 -4.44
N LEU A 79 -6.16 7.68 -4.42
CA LEU A 79 -7.09 7.88 -5.54
C LEU A 79 -7.35 9.37 -5.79
N GLY A 80 -7.57 10.15 -4.73
CA GLY A 80 -7.88 11.57 -4.85
C GLY A 80 -6.71 12.44 -5.32
N MET A 81 -5.47 12.05 -5.03
CA MET A 81 -4.26 12.80 -5.44
C MET A 81 -3.65 12.29 -6.75
N LEU A 82 -3.72 10.99 -7.02
CA LEU A 82 -2.92 10.29 -8.02
C LEU A 82 -3.77 9.58 -9.09
N GLY A 83 -5.08 9.48 -8.88
CA GLY A 83 -5.92 8.60 -9.69
C GLY A 83 -5.59 7.12 -9.46
N SER A 84 -5.89 6.27 -10.43
CA SER A 84 -5.52 4.85 -10.37
C SER A 84 -4.01 4.68 -10.47
N THR A 85 -3.44 3.91 -9.55
CA THR A 85 -2.03 3.49 -9.54
C THR A 85 -1.94 1.98 -9.71
N PRO A 86 -0.76 1.43 -10.05
CA PRO A 86 -0.53 -0.02 -10.00
C PRO A 86 -0.93 -0.59 -8.63
N ILE A 87 -1.62 -1.73 -8.64
CA ILE A 87 -2.25 -2.27 -7.42
C ILE A 87 -1.24 -2.59 -6.33
N TRP A 88 -0.06 -3.11 -6.68
CA TRP A 88 1.00 -3.37 -5.69
C TRP A 88 1.49 -2.09 -5.00
N ILE A 89 1.44 -0.93 -5.68
CA ILE A 89 1.82 0.36 -5.08
C ILE A 89 0.72 0.84 -4.13
N SER A 90 -0.56 0.78 -4.54
CA SER A 90 -1.67 1.20 -3.69
C SER A 90 -1.79 0.34 -2.45
N GLU A 91 -1.80 -0.99 -2.63
CA GLU A 91 -1.91 -1.92 -1.50
C GLU A 91 -0.63 -1.93 -0.66
N GLY A 92 0.55 -1.87 -1.27
CA GLY A 92 1.81 -1.80 -0.54
C GLY A 92 1.91 -0.54 0.33
N LEU A 93 1.49 0.63 -0.16
CA LEU A 93 1.44 1.85 0.64
C LEU A 93 0.36 1.80 1.73
N ALA A 94 -0.82 1.27 1.42
CA ALA A 94 -1.88 1.10 2.41
C ALA A 94 -1.45 0.19 3.56
N GLN A 95 -0.86 -0.96 3.24
CA GLN A 95 -0.29 -1.92 4.19
C GLN A 95 0.88 -1.34 5.00
N TYR A 96 1.74 -0.54 4.36
CA TYR A 96 2.83 0.14 5.06
C TYR A 96 2.29 1.18 6.06
N ILE A 97 1.33 2.00 5.63
CA ILE A 97 0.80 3.11 6.44
C ILE A 97 -0.13 2.63 7.56
N GLU A 98 -0.87 1.52 7.39
CA GLU A 98 -1.72 1.01 8.46
C GLU A 98 -0.92 0.63 9.73
N ARG A 99 0.35 0.25 9.58
CA ARG A 99 1.27 -0.05 10.70
C ARG A 99 1.84 1.18 11.39
N LEU A 100 1.44 2.39 10.97
CA LEU A 100 1.77 3.63 11.66
C LEU A 100 1.29 3.60 13.12
N ARG A 101 2.23 3.79 14.03
CA ARG A 101 2.00 4.04 15.45
C ARG A 101 2.60 5.37 15.86
N TRP A 102 1.98 5.99 16.87
CA TRP A 102 2.51 7.16 17.53
C TRP A 102 3.16 6.74 18.83
N GLN A 103 4.40 7.15 19.05
CA GLN A 103 5.10 6.96 20.31
C GLN A 103 5.61 8.33 20.77
N LEU A 104 4.95 8.89 21.80
CA LEU A 104 5.18 10.27 22.25
C LEU A 104 5.07 11.27 21.09
N SER A 105 6.16 11.96 20.77
CA SER A 105 6.25 12.96 19.69
C SER A 105 6.78 12.42 18.36
N SER A 106 7.05 11.11 18.25
CA SER A 106 7.54 10.48 17.02
C SER A 106 6.49 9.56 16.39
N ALA A 107 6.51 9.49 15.05
CA ALA A 107 5.77 8.51 14.30
C ALA A 107 6.70 7.36 13.92
N GLN A 108 6.22 6.12 14.09
CA GLN A 108 6.95 4.95 13.63
C GLN A 108 6.06 4.05 12.78
N ILE A 109 6.65 3.39 11.80
CA ILE A 109 6.01 2.34 11.02
C ILE A 109 6.74 1.04 11.32
N GLU A 110 6.07 0.19 12.09
CA GLU A 110 6.58 -1.12 12.47
C GLU A 110 6.57 -2.05 11.26
N VAL A 111 7.59 -2.90 11.16
CA VAL A 111 7.69 -3.92 10.11
C VAL A 111 6.81 -5.13 10.41
N ASP A 112 6.25 -5.79 9.39
CA ASP A 112 5.51 -7.05 9.53
C ASP A 112 6.42 -8.27 9.47
N GLN A 113 7.32 -8.37 10.44
CA GLN A 113 8.37 -9.39 10.42
C GLN A 113 7.82 -10.80 10.18
N ALA A 114 6.80 -11.22 10.95
CA ALA A 114 6.22 -12.56 10.80
C ALA A 114 5.63 -12.80 9.41
N ALA A 115 4.97 -11.80 8.80
CA ALA A 115 4.44 -11.94 7.45
C ALA A 115 5.56 -11.97 6.40
N PHE A 116 6.62 -11.17 6.59
CA PHE A 116 7.72 -11.07 5.63
C PHE A 116 8.59 -12.33 5.63
N GLU A 117 8.82 -12.93 6.80
CA GLU A 117 9.55 -14.21 6.95
C GLU A 117 8.81 -15.40 6.32
N GLN A 118 7.49 -15.30 6.13
CA GLN A 118 6.68 -16.33 5.49
C GLN A 118 6.57 -16.16 3.96
N LEU A 119 7.18 -15.12 3.39
CA LEU A 119 7.11 -14.88 1.95
C LEU A 119 7.94 -15.93 1.19
N PRO A 120 7.41 -16.50 0.09
CA PRO A 120 8.11 -17.53 -0.68
C PRO A 120 9.22 -16.91 -1.52
N GLU A 121 10.41 -16.83 -0.95
CA GLU A 121 11.60 -16.19 -1.53
C GLU A 121 12.01 -16.69 -2.93
N HIS A 122 11.72 -17.94 -3.27
CA HIS A 122 12.16 -18.56 -4.52
C HIS A 122 11.04 -18.74 -5.56
N SER A 123 9.81 -18.34 -5.24
CA SER A 123 8.70 -18.50 -6.18
C SER A 123 8.70 -17.37 -7.21
N ALA A 124 8.73 -17.74 -8.49
CA ALA A 124 8.75 -16.79 -9.61
C ALA A 124 7.57 -15.80 -9.58
N ALA A 125 6.39 -16.24 -9.12
CA ALA A 125 5.20 -15.40 -9.00
C ALA A 125 5.36 -14.26 -7.99
N TYR A 126 6.22 -14.44 -6.98
CA TYR A 126 6.46 -13.46 -5.92
C TYR A 126 7.81 -12.74 -6.08
N GLN A 127 8.48 -12.94 -7.21
CA GLN A 127 9.63 -12.11 -7.55
C GLN A 127 9.18 -10.66 -7.72
N PHE A 128 10.03 -9.73 -7.25
CA PHE A 128 9.77 -8.30 -7.29
C PHE A 128 9.28 -7.81 -8.67
N SER A 129 9.93 -8.26 -9.75
CA SER A 129 9.58 -7.87 -11.11
C SER A 129 8.19 -8.36 -11.55
N ALA A 130 7.83 -9.60 -11.19
CA ALA A 130 6.53 -10.18 -11.52
C ALA A 130 5.40 -9.44 -10.77
N MET A 131 5.60 -9.19 -9.48
CA MET A 131 4.68 -8.40 -8.66
C MET A 131 4.53 -6.97 -9.18
N ALA A 132 5.64 -6.34 -9.59
CA ALA A 132 5.62 -4.99 -10.10
C ALA A 132 4.84 -4.85 -11.42
N ALA A 133 4.71 -5.94 -12.20
CA ALA A 133 4.00 -5.97 -13.47
C ALA A 133 2.55 -6.50 -13.36
N MET A 134 2.11 -6.90 -12.16
CA MET A 134 0.86 -7.59 -11.96
C MET A 134 -0.36 -6.68 -12.20
N SER A 135 -1.35 -7.19 -12.94
CA SER A 135 -2.65 -6.52 -13.13
C SER A 135 -3.54 -6.63 -11.88
N HIS A 136 -4.59 -5.80 -11.81
CA HIS A 136 -5.59 -5.89 -10.74
C HIS A 136 -6.25 -7.27 -10.66
N GLN A 137 -6.54 -7.91 -11.80
CA GLN A 137 -7.18 -9.22 -11.83
C GLN A 137 -6.23 -10.31 -11.30
N GLN A 138 -4.96 -10.29 -11.71
CA GLN A 138 -3.96 -11.25 -11.22
C GLN A 138 -3.72 -11.08 -9.71
N PHE A 139 -3.64 -9.83 -9.24
CA PHE A 139 -3.44 -9.53 -7.82
C PHE A 139 -4.57 -10.04 -6.94
N ASN A 140 -5.81 -9.87 -7.39
CA ASN A 140 -7.02 -10.32 -6.69
C ASN A 140 -7.39 -11.79 -7.00
N GLY A 141 -6.50 -12.53 -7.68
CA GLY A 141 -6.69 -13.94 -7.95
C GLY A 141 -6.36 -14.82 -6.75
N GLU A 142 -5.93 -16.05 -7.03
CA GLU A 142 -5.42 -16.96 -6.00
C GLU A 142 -4.24 -16.35 -5.26
N ASN A 143 -4.11 -16.63 -3.96
CA ASN A 143 -3.06 -16.12 -3.09
C ASN A 143 -3.05 -14.59 -2.87
N GLN A 144 -4.21 -13.96 -2.96
CA GLN A 144 -4.38 -12.52 -2.72
C GLN A 144 -3.70 -12.06 -1.41
N GLN A 145 -3.80 -12.83 -0.33
CA GLN A 145 -3.16 -12.51 0.95
C GLN A 145 -1.63 -12.44 0.85
N GLN A 146 -1.00 -13.37 0.13
CA GLN A 146 0.43 -13.34 -0.14
C GLN A 146 0.80 -12.14 -1.03
N HIS A 147 -0.03 -11.78 -2.02
CA HIS A 147 0.19 -10.59 -2.84
C HIS A 147 0.17 -9.28 -2.01
N TYR A 148 -0.74 -9.19 -1.03
CA TYR A 148 -0.76 -8.10 -0.05
C TYR A 148 0.52 -8.04 0.78
N ALA A 149 0.92 -9.17 1.38
CA ALA A 149 2.13 -9.25 2.21
C ALA A 149 3.40 -8.91 1.40
N GLN A 150 3.49 -9.42 0.18
CA GLN A 150 4.60 -9.15 -0.74
C GLN A 150 4.64 -7.67 -1.15
N SER A 151 3.50 -7.05 -1.43
CA SER A 151 3.45 -5.61 -1.77
C SER A 151 3.85 -4.73 -0.59
N ALA A 152 3.43 -5.12 0.61
CA ALA A 152 3.85 -4.46 1.85
C ALA A 152 5.37 -4.56 2.04
N ALA A 153 5.96 -5.76 1.85
CA ALA A 153 7.39 -5.98 1.93
C ALA A 153 8.19 -5.17 0.89
N MET A 154 7.73 -5.17 -0.37
CA MET A 154 8.34 -4.37 -1.44
C MET A 154 8.31 -2.87 -1.12
N MET A 155 7.18 -2.36 -0.64
CA MET A 155 7.06 -0.94 -0.27
C MET A 155 7.93 -0.59 0.94
N HIS A 156 7.97 -1.45 1.95
CA HIS A 156 8.83 -1.31 3.12
C HIS A 156 10.31 -1.27 2.70
N PHE A 157 10.75 -2.22 1.88
CA PHE A 157 12.11 -2.24 1.32
C PHE A 157 12.47 -0.92 0.61
N LEU A 158 11.63 -0.46 -0.32
CA LEU A 158 11.89 0.77 -1.09
C LEU A 158 11.99 2.00 -0.18
N LEU A 159 11.13 2.08 0.83
CA LEU A 159 11.12 3.19 1.78
C LEU A 159 12.29 3.15 2.77
N GLY A 160 12.96 2.02 2.93
CA GLY A 160 14.09 1.84 3.84
C GLY A 160 15.40 2.48 3.37
N HIS A 161 15.49 2.96 2.12
CA HIS A 161 16.74 3.53 1.60
C HIS A 161 16.52 4.66 0.58
N LYS A 162 17.52 5.55 0.43
CA LYS A 162 17.40 6.78 -0.39
C LYS A 162 16.99 6.53 -1.84
N ALA A 163 17.56 5.52 -2.49
CA ALA A 163 17.23 5.20 -3.88
C ALA A 163 15.76 4.79 -4.08
N GLY A 164 15.18 4.00 -3.17
CA GLY A 164 13.77 3.58 -3.27
C GLY A 164 12.83 4.72 -2.92
N GLN A 165 13.19 5.57 -1.95
CA GLN A 165 12.47 6.81 -1.67
C GLN A 165 12.47 7.79 -2.86
N GLN A 166 13.60 7.92 -3.57
CA GLN A 166 13.70 8.73 -4.78
C GLN A 166 12.85 8.14 -5.91
N TRP A 167 12.91 6.82 -6.12
CA TRP A 167 12.04 6.13 -7.06
C TRP A 167 10.57 6.40 -6.77
N LEU A 168 10.14 6.21 -5.51
CA LEU A 168 8.76 6.45 -5.11
C LEU A 168 8.34 7.90 -5.35
N ARG A 169 9.21 8.87 -5.01
CA ARG A 169 8.94 10.29 -5.26
C ARG A 169 8.75 10.61 -6.74
N LYS A 170 9.56 10.01 -7.62
CA LYS A 170 9.42 10.18 -9.07
C LYS A 170 8.17 9.50 -9.60
N THR A 171 7.89 8.28 -9.16
CA THR A 171 6.71 7.50 -9.56
C THR A 171 5.41 8.18 -9.12
N LEU A 172 5.26 8.53 -7.84
CA LEU A 172 4.05 9.21 -7.36
C LEU A 172 3.95 10.63 -7.94
N GLY A 173 5.07 11.32 -8.15
CA GLY A 173 5.09 12.61 -8.84
C GLY A 173 4.57 12.53 -10.28
N TYR A 174 4.88 11.45 -11.01
CA TYR A 174 4.32 11.20 -12.34
C TYR A 174 2.80 11.05 -12.29
N PHE A 175 2.26 10.22 -11.39
CA PHE A 175 0.80 10.04 -11.25
C PHE A 175 0.08 11.29 -10.76
N ALA A 176 0.71 12.08 -9.91
CA ALA A 176 0.16 13.34 -9.46
C ALA A 176 -0.04 14.34 -10.62
N GLN A 177 0.90 14.34 -11.59
CA GLN A 177 0.81 15.17 -12.80
C GLN A 177 -0.03 14.52 -13.91
N ASN A 178 -0.11 13.19 -13.92
CA ASN A 178 -0.81 12.40 -14.91
C ASN A 178 -1.72 11.38 -14.21
N PRO A 179 -2.85 11.81 -13.60
CA PRO A 179 -3.73 10.90 -12.89
C PRO A 179 -4.21 9.76 -13.79
N CYS A 180 -4.20 8.53 -13.27
CA CYS A 180 -4.52 7.32 -14.03
C CYS A 180 -3.56 7.06 -15.22
N GLY A 181 -2.37 7.66 -15.22
CA GLY A 181 -1.37 7.48 -16.29
C GLY A 181 -0.87 6.04 -16.42
N ALA A 182 -0.31 5.72 -17.58
CA ALA A 182 0.21 4.39 -17.85
C ALA A 182 1.46 4.07 -17.01
N TYR A 183 1.55 2.83 -16.55
CA TYR A 183 2.67 2.33 -15.77
C TYR A 183 3.40 1.20 -16.49
N ASP A 184 4.73 1.27 -16.48
CA ASP A 184 5.61 0.22 -16.97
C ASP A 184 6.78 0.07 -15.99
N ALA A 185 6.84 -1.03 -15.24
CA ALA A 185 7.83 -1.18 -14.17
C ALA A 185 9.28 -1.01 -14.67
N PRO A 186 9.73 -1.70 -15.74
CA PRO A 186 11.09 -1.51 -16.26
C PRO A 186 11.44 -0.05 -16.53
N ARG A 187 10.58 0.70 -17.23
CA ARG A 187 10.80 2.12 -17.53
C ARG A 187 10.89 2.97 -16.28
N PHE A 188 9.93 2.84 -15.35
CA PHE A 188 9.90 3.67 -14.14
C PHE A 188 11.11 3.42 -13.24
N PHE A 189 11.52 2.16 -13.09
CA PHE A 189 12.73 1.83 -12.34
C PHE A 189 14.00 2.31 -13.04
N ALA A 190 14.12 2.15 -14.36
CA ALA A 190 15.29 2.63 -15.11
C ALA A 190 15.50 4.15 -14.97
N GLN A 191 14.42 4.92 -14.85
CA GLN A 191 14.48 6.39 -14.74
C GLN A 191 14.89 6.89 -13.34
N ALA A 192 14.61 6.13 -12.28
CA ALA A 192 14.65 6.67 -10.92
C ALA A 192 15.24 5.74 -9.84
N TYR A 193 15.63 4.52 -10.20
CA TYR A 193 16.30 3.57 -9.31
C TYR A 193 17.66 3.15 -9.92
N PRO A 194 18.79 3.32 -9.22
CA PRO A 194 20.10 2.93 -9.74
C PRO A 194 20.17 1.44 -10.11
N GLY A 195 20.53 1.16 -11.37
CA GLY A 195 20.56 -0.21 -11.91
C GLY A 195 19.17 -0.76 -12.34
N GLY A 196 18.13 0.07 -12.30
CA GLY A 196 16.79 -0.27 -12.79
C GLY A 196 16.10 -1.38 -12.01
N LEU A 197 15.12 -2.00 -12.65
CA LEU A 197 14.25 -3.01 -12.03
C LEU A 197 15.03 -4.25 -11.58
N VAL A 198 16.01 -4.68 -12.38
CA VAL A 198 16.84 -5.85 -12.07
C VAL A 198 17.63 -5.64 -10.78
N ALA A 199 18.28 -4.48 -10.63
CA ALA A 199 19.02 -4.18 -9.41
C ALA A 199 18.09 -4.03 -8.19
N ALA A 200 16.91 -3.44 -8.36
CA ALA A 200 15.90 -3.37 -7.30
C ALA A 200 15.47 -4.77 -6.85
N ALA A 201 15.15 -5.66 -7.79
CA ALA A 201 14.74 -7.04 -7.51
C ALA A 201 15.83 -7.83 -6.77
N GLN A 202 17.09 -7.74 -7.22
CA GLN A 202 18.21 -8.41 -6.57
C GLN A 202 18.47 -7.90 -5.15
N ARG A 203 18.38 -6.58 -4.94
CA ARG A 203 18.55 -5.98 -3.61
C ARG A 203 17.40 -6.33 -2.68
N TYR A 204 16.17 -6.32 -3.19
CA TYR A 204 14.99 -6.77 -2.45
C TYR A 204 15.16 -8.22 -1.99
N GLN A 205 15.58 -9.11 -2.89
CA GLN A 205 15.79 -10.51 -2.54
C GLN A 205 16.80 -10.67 -1.41
N LYS A 206 17.94 -9.99 -1.50
CA LYS A 206 18.98 -10.01 -0.46
C LYS A 206 18.47 -9.46 0.88
N TRP A 207 17.70 -8.39 0.83
CA TRP A 207 17.10 -7.76 2.00
C TRP A 207 16.09 -8.69 2.69
N LEU A 208 15.25 -9.38 1.89
CA LEU A 208 14.26 -10.32 2.39
C LEU A 208 14.94 -11.55 3.02
N SER A 209 15.88 -12.18 2.30
CA SER A 209 16.61 -13.37 2.78
C SER A 209 17.53 -13.09 3.96
N GLY A 210 18.03 -11.86 4.07
CA GLY A 210 18.86 -11.43 5.19
C GLY A 210 18.06 -11.05 6.44
N ALA A 211 16.72 -11.06 6.37
CA ALA A 211 15.82 -10.60 7.41
C ALA A 211 16.19 -9.19 7.94
N GLU A 212 16.61 -8.29 7.04
CA GLU A 212 17.08 -6.93 7.39
C GLU A 212 15.91 -5.96 7.64
N PHE A 213 14.92 -6.42 8.40
CA PHE A 213 13.67 -5.73 8.68
C PHE A 213 13.90 -4.66 9.75
N ARG A 214 13.60 -3.39 9.43
CA ARG A 214 13.78 -2.27 10.36
C ARG A 214 12.50 -1.45 10.46
N THR A 215 12.17 -1.02 11.67
CA THR A 215 11.16 0.01 11.90
C THR A 215 11.60 1.33 11.27
N HIS A 216 10.68 2.02 10.60
CA HIS A 216 10.95 3.34 10.04
C HIS A 216 10.41 4.43 10.96
N TYR A 217 11.20 5.49 11.12
CA TYR A 217 10.88 6.61 12.01
C TYR A 217 10.66 7.89 11.20
N TYR A 218 9.69 8.70 11.64
CA TYR A 218 9.21 9.91 10.99
C TYR A 218 9.04 11.07 11.97
#